data_AF-A0A929FUG9-F1
#
_entry.id   AF-A0A929FUG9-F1
#
_cell.length_a   1.000
_cell.length_b   1.000
_cell.length_c   1.000
_cell.angle_alpha   90.00
_cell.angle_beta   90.00
_cell.angle_gamma   90.00
#
_symmetry.space_group_name_H-M   'P 1'
#
loop_
_entity.id
_entity.type
_entity.pdbx_description
1 polymer ?
#
loop_
_entity_poly.entity_id
_entity_poly.type
_entity_poly.pdbx_seq_one_letter_code
_entity_poly.pdbx_strand_id
1 'polypeptide(L)'
;MNSYRGNPLALKIAAIAIADIFVGDLSKFLAQENRVFNGIRYHLNQQFDRLSEREKQVMYWLAIDREPVTAKELQQDLVFPSSDADILETLEY
;
A
#
# COMPACT_ATOMS: atom_id res chain seq x y z
N MET A 1 5.00 -4.32 -18.17
CA MET A 1 5.00 -5.65 -17.52
C MET A 1 5.58 -5.64 -16.09
N ASN A 2 5.71 -4.49 -15.42
CA ASN A 2 6.34 -4.36 -14.09
C ASN A 2 5.35 -4.08 -12.94
N SER A 3 4.05 -4.28 -13.15
CA SER A 3 3.01 -3.75 -12.26
C SER A 3 2.97 -4.38 -10.87
N TYR A 4 3.51 -5.60 -10.74
CA TYR A 4 3.55 -6.31 -9.47
C TYR A 4 4.97 -6.50 -8.93
N ARG A 5 6.00 -5.99 -9.64
CA ARG A 5 7.43 -6.00 -9.25
C ARG A 5 7.93 -7.32 -8.61
N GLY A 6 7.39 -8.47 -9.02
CA GLY A 6 7.75 -9.77 -8.46
C GLY A 6 7.14 -10.12 -7.10
N ASN A 7 6.21 -9.32 -6.57
CA ASN A 7 5.49 -9.61 -5.34
C ASN A 7 4.57 -10.84 -5.53
N PRO A 8 4.87 -12.00 -4.91
CA PRO A 8 4.13 -13.25 -5.14
C PRO A 8 2.67 -13.17 -4.70
N LEU A 9 2.37 -12.40 -3.65
CA LEU A 9 1.01 -12.20 -3.16
C LEU A 9 0.19 -11.39 -4.15
N ALA A 10 0.76 -10.31 -4.69
CA ALA A 10 0.08 -9.48 -5.68
C ALA A 10 -0.17 -10.26 -6.99
N LEU A 11 0.78 -11.09 -7.41
CA LEU A 11 0.62 -12.01 -8.53
C LEU A 11 -0.47 -13.06 -8.28
N LYS A 12 -0.53 -13.64 -7.07
CA LYS A 12 -1.58 -14.58 -6.68
C LYS A 12 -2.97 -13.93 -6.72
N ILE A 13 -3.11 -12.71 -6.21
CA ILE A 13 -4.38 -11.97 -6.22
C ILE A 13 -4.80 -11.64 -7.65
N ALA A 14 -3.87 -11.21 -8.51
CA ALA A 14 -4.15 -10.98 -9.93
C ALA A 14 -4.62 -12.27 -10.62
N ALA A 15 -3.97 -13.40 -10.36
CA ALA A 15 -4.33 -14.69 -10.95
C ALA A 15 -5.75 -15.15 -10.54
N ILE A 16 -6.11 -14.99 -9.27
CA ILE A 16 -7.46 -15.31 -8.77
C ILE A 16 -8.50 -14.44 -9.48
N ALA A 17 -8.26 -13.13 -9.59
CA ALA A 17 -9.20 -12.25 -10.25
C ALA A 17 -9.35 -12.54 -11.75
N ILE A 18 -8.25 -12.88 -12.45
CA ILE A 18 -8.31 -13.30 -13.85
C ILE A 18 -9.20 -14.53 -13.99
N ALA A 19 -9.06 -15.53 -13.13
CA ALA A 19 -9.86 -16.75 -13.17
C ALA A 19 -11.34 -16.50 -12.83
N ASP A 20 -11.60 -15.81 -11.72
CA ASP A 20 -12.95 -15.74 -11.13
C ASP A 20 -13.81 -14.62 -11.73
N ILE A 21 -13.21 -13.49 -12.10
CA ILE A 21 -13.92 -12.28 -12.54
C ILE A 21 -13.86 -12.13 -14.06
N PHE A 22 -12.70 -12.41 -14.66
CA PHE A 22 -12.48 -12.29 -16.09
C PHE A 22 -12.62 -13.62 -16.84
N VAL A 23 -12.98 -14.70 -16.14
CA VAL A 23 -13.22 -16.04 -16.70
C VAL A 23 -12.01 -16.52 -17.53
N GLY A 24 -10.80 -16.22 -17.04
CA GLY A 24 -9.54 -16.54 -17.70
C GLY A 24 -9.11 -15.59 -18.81
N ASP A 25 -9.88 -14.55 -19.13
CA ASP A 25 -9.56 -13.60 -20.20
C ASP A 25 -8.55 -12.54 -19.74
N LEU A 26 -7.28 -12.82 -20.01
CA LEU A 26 -6.16 -11.95 -19.67
C LEU A 26 -6.23 -10.60 -20.40
N SER A 27 -6.74 -10.57 -21.63
CA SER A 27 -6.84 -9.35 -22.42
C SER A 27 -7.84 -8.37 -21.80
N LYS A 28 -9.00 -8.88 -21.33
CA LYS A 28 -9.98 -8.07 -20.59
C LYS A 28 -9.45 -7.57 -19.25
N PHE A 29 -8.69 -8.40 -18.54
CA PHE A 29 -8.02 -7.99 -17.31
C PHE A 29 -6.99 -6.88 -17.56
N LEU A 30 -6.17 -7.00 -18.61
CA LEU A 30 -5.14 -6.00 -18.95
C LEU A 30 -5.71 -4.70 -19.49
N ALA A 31 -6.91 -4.74 -20.09
CA ALA A 31 -7.63 -3.57 -20.59
C ALA A 31 -8.27 -2.72 -19.46
N GLN A 32 -8.39 -3.25 -18.25
CA GLN A 32 -8.83 -2.47 -17.08
C GLN A 32 -7.69 -1.59 -16.56
N GLU A 33 -7.88 -0.27 -16.61
CA GLU A 33 -6.90 0.72 -16.11
C GLU A 33 -6.62 0.55 -14.60
N ASN A 34 -7.62 0.13 -13.83
CA ASN A 34 -7.51 -0.18 -12.40
C ASN A 34 -7.33 -1.67 -12.17
N ARG A 35 -6.12 -2.14 -12.47
CA ARG A 35 -5.64 -3.52 -12.30
C ARG A 35 -5.92 -4.05 -10.89
N VAL A 36 -7.06 -4.72 -10.73
CA VAL A 36 -7.49 -5.56 -9.60
C VAL A 36 -6.82 -5.17 -8.29
N PHE A 37 -7.39 -4.12 -7.68
CA PHE A 37 -7.01 -3.72 -6.34
C PHE A 37 -7.94 -4.32 -5.28
N ASN A 38 -9.02 -5.05 -5.60
CA ASN A 38 -9.97 -5.49 -4.57
C ASN A 38 -9.39 -6.51 -3.58
N GLY A 39 -8.67 -7.53 -4.05
CA GLY A 39 -8.03 -8.49 -3.13
C GLY A 39 -6.87 -7.89 -2.36
N ILE A 40 -6.04 -7.06 -3.02
CA ILE A 40 -4.93 -6.36 -2.35
C ILE A 40 -5.49 -5.38 -1.33
N ARG A 41 -6.48 -4.54 -1.69
CA ARG A 41 -7.17 -3.61 -0.79
C ARG A 41 -7.82 -4.31 0.38
N TYR A 42 -8.43 -5.49 0.21
CA TYR A 42 -9.01 -6.21 1.34
C TYR A 42 -7.95 -6.55 2.39
N HIS A 43 -6.82 -7.13 1.97
CA HIS A 43 -5.72 -7.45 2.88
C HIS A 43 -5.02 -6.20 3.42
N LEU A 44 -4.83 -5.18 2.58
CA LEU A 44 -4.20 -3.91 2.98
C LEU A 44 -5.07 -3.17 4.01
N ASN A 45 -6.38 -3.08 3.78
CA ASN A 45 -7.32 -2.47 4.70
C ASN A 45 -7.33 -3.20 6.05
N GLN A 46 -7.31 -4.54 6.06
CA GLN A 46 -7.26 -5.27 7.33
C GLN A 46 -5.99 -4.99 8.14
N GLN A 47 -4.83 -4.79 7.50
CA GLN A 47 -3.62 -4.38 8.24
C GLN A 47 -3.66 -2.90 8.59
N PHE A 48 -4.13 -2.06 7.67
CA PHE A 48 -4.24 -0.62 7.85
C PHE A 48 -5.20 -0.23 9.00
N ASP A 49 -6.31 -0.94 9.14
CA ASP A 49 -7.31 -0.69 10.18
C ASP A 49 -6.77 -1.00 11.59
N ARG A 50 -5.74 -1.86 11.69
CA ARG A 50 -5.09 -2.21 12.96
C ARG A 50 -4.08 -1.17 13.43
N LEU A 51 -3.66 -0.28 12.54
CA LEU A 51 -2.75 0.81 12.85
C LEU A 51 -3.45 1.85 13.72
N SER A 52 -2.70 2.40 14.67
CA SER A 52 -3.05 3.63 15.36
C SER A 52 -3.16 4.80 14.39
N GLU A 53 -3.82 5.87 14.83
CA GLU A 53 -4.00 7.06 14.00
C GLU A 53 -2.67 7.71 13.60
N ARG A 54 -1.63 7.59 14.44
CA ARG A 54 -0.28 8.08 14.14
C ARG A 54 0.40 7.27 13.04
N GLU A 55 0.34 5.95 13.12
CA GLU A 55 0.88 5.03 12.10
C GLU A 55 0.18 5.21 10.76
N LYS A 56 -1.16 5.40 10.75
CA LYS A 56 -1.91 5.69 9.52
C LYS A 56 -1.45 6.99 8.87
N GLN A 57 -1.19 8.05 9.65
CA GLN A 57 -0.71 9.31 9.12
C GLN A 57 0.68 9.18 8.48
N VAL A 58 1.60 8.48 9.15
CA VAL A 58 2.92 8.16 8.59
C VAL A 58 2.78 7.40 7.28
N MET A 59 1.91 6.38 7.23
CA MET A 59 1.68 5.59 6.02
C MET A 59 1.08 6.41 4.88
N TYR A 60 0.16 7.34 5.17
CA TYR A 60 -0.37 8.26 4.16
C TYR A 60 0.72 9.17 3.59
N TRP A 61 1.57 9.75 4.43
CA TRP A 61 2.66 10.63 3.97
C TRP A 61 3.68 9.89 3.11
N LEU A 62 4.08 8.67 3.51
CA LEU A 62 4.96 7.82 2.69
C LEU A 62 4.33 7.48 1.32
N ALA A 63 3.01 7.26 1.27
CA ALA A 63 2.29 6.98 0.02
C ALA A 63 2.14 8.21 -0.89
N ILE A 64 2.17 9.42 -0.32
CA ILE A 64 2.10 10.69 -1.03
C ILE A 64 3.47 11.04 -1.63
N ASP A 65 4.53 10.95 -0.83
CA ASP A 65 5.87 11.42 -1.22
C ASP A 65 6.51 10.56 -2.32
N ARG A 66 6.30 9.23 -2.27
CA ARG A 66 6.70 8.25 -3.32
C ARG A 66 8.20 8.22 -3.64
N GLU A 67 9.01 8.96 -2.92
CA GLU A 67 10.48 8.95 -2.94
C GLU A 67 11.02 8.61 -1.53
N PRO A 68 12.30 8.19 -1.41
CA PRO A 68 12.89 7.94 -0.09
C PRO A 68 12.98 9.24 0.71
N VAL A 69 12.37 9.24 1.90
CA VAL A 69 12.32 10.38 2.82
C VAL A 69 12.97 10.02 4.14
N THR A 70 13.65 10.98 4.76
CA THR A 70 14.21 10.80 6.11
C THR A 70 13.13 10.97 7.18
N ALA A 71 13.33 10.38 8.36
CA ALA A 71 12.40 10.55 9.49
C ALA A 71 12.22 12.03 9.88
N LYS A 72 13.28 12.85 9.70
CA LYS A 72 13.26 14.28 9.99
C LYS A 72 12.45 15.08 8.98
N GLU A 73 12.55 14.75 7.68
CA GLU A 73 11.71 15.36 6.64
C GLU A 73 10.25 14.96 6.87
N LEU A 74 9.99 13.68 7.16
CA LEU A 74 8.64 13.19 7.46
C LEU A 74 8.03 13.89 8.68
N GLN A 75 8.82 14.19 9.72
CA GLN A 75 8.37 14.95 10.89
C GLN A 75 7.92 16.36 10.55
N GLN A 76 8.59 17.02 9.60
CA GLN A 76 8.26 18.38 9.17
C GLN A 76 6.93 18.43 8.41
N ASP A 77 6.59 17.35 7.72
CA ASP A 77 5.35 17.21 6.96
C ASP A 77 4.16 16.75 7.82
N LEU A 78 4.43 16.07 8.94
CA LEU A 78 3.40 15.65 9.89
C LEU A 78 2.83 16.86 10.65
N VAL A 79 1.54 17.10 10.49
CA VAL A 79 0.79 18.25 11.06
C VAL A 79 0.69 18.21 12.61
N PHE A 80 1.19 17.15 13.26
CA PHE A 80 1.24 17.02 14.72
C PHE A 80 2.68 17.17 15.26
N PRO A 81 2.88 17.84 16.41
CA PRO A 81 4.16 17.80 17.10
C PRO A 81 4.42 16.36 17.56
N SER A 82 5.20 15.64 16.75
CA SER A 82 5.65 14.28 17.00
C SER A 82 7.15 14.35 17.21
N SER A 83 7.68 13.77 18.27
CA SER A 83 9.14 13.72 18.46
C SER A 83 9.77 12.69 17.51
N ASP A 84 11.08 12.79 17.27
CA ASP A 84 11.82 11.82 16.44
C ASP A 84 11.66 10.39 16.99
N ALA A 85 11.59 10.27 18.32
CA ALA A 85 11.38 9.00 19.00
C ALA A 85 10.01 8.39 18.68
N ASP A 86 8.95 9.20 18.65
CA ASP A 86 7.60 8.72 18.32
C ASP A 86 7.53 8.19 16.88
N ILE A 87 8.25 8.83 15.94
CA ILE A 87 8.29 8.40 14.54
C ILE A 87 9.08 7.09 14.40
N LEU A 88 10.22 6.96 15.08
CA LEU A 88 11.00 5.73 15.06
C LEU A 88 10.22 4.56 15.67
N GLU A 89 9.58 4.76 16.82
CA GLU A 89 8.74 3.73 17.46
C GLU A 89 7.59 3.28 16.55
N THR A 90 6.97 4.22 15.83
CA THR A 90 5.91 3.95 14.84
C THR A 90 6.41 3.10 13.66
N LEU A 91 7.70 3.20 13.29
CA LEU A 91 8.29 2.44 12.19
C LEU A 91 8.80 1.04 12.60
N GLU A 92 8.93 0.79 13.90
CA GLU A 92 9.41 -0.48 14.46
C GLU A 92 8.29 -1.50 14.72
N TYR A 93 7.02 -1.09 14.59
CA TYR A 93 5.82 -1.92 14.76
C TYR A 93 5.45 -2.72 13.50
#